data_AF-A0A2D4INM8-F1
#
_entry.id   AF-A0A2D4INM8-F1
#
_cell.length_a   1.000
_cell.length_b   1.000
_cell.length_c   1.000
_cell.angle_alpha   90.00
_cell.angle_beta   90.00
_cell.angle_gamma   90.00
#
_symmetry.space_group_name_H-M   'P 1'
#
loop_
_entity.id
_entity.type
_entity.pdbx_description
1 polymer ?
#
loop_
_entity_poly.entity_id
_entity_poly.type
_entity_poly.pdbx_seq_one_letter_code
_entity_poly.pdbx_strand_id
1 'polypeptide(L)'
;ELYSQYYPSQWSMIVAITRVLTGDAADWVAGLHTDHARELIDIDLFLDSFKKQFDDKTRIHQTEDEIMSLKQSGRPASDYVKDFKRLAGKLRTWPERLLIREFRCGLDKGLRQACLYRGIPHQLNKRYRIA
;
A
#
# COMPACT_ATOMS: atom_id res chain seq x y z
N GLU A 1 -2.42 -18.52 15.67
CA GLU A 1 -2.75 -19.71 14.85
C GLU A 1 -3.93 -19.44 13.91
N LEU A 2 -3.74 -18.61 12.88
CA LEU A 2 -4.86 -18.20 12.01
C LEU A 2 -5.14 -19.18 10.85
N TYR A 3 -4.20 -20.10 10.55
CA TYR A 3 -4.23 -20.95 9.35
C TYR A 3 -4.13 -22.46 9.64
N SER A 4 -4.08 -22.86 10.92
CA SER A 4 -3.90 -24.26 11.35
C SER A 4 -5.01 -25.20 10.89
N GLN A 5 -6.17 -24.66 10.48
CA GLN A 5 -7.29 -25.42 9.96
C GLN A 5 -7.16 -25.80 8.49
N TYR A 6 -6.29 -25.11 7.73
CA TYR A 6 -6.14 -25.29 6.28
C TYR A 6 -4.84 -26.01 5.90
N TYR A 7 -3.82 -25.93 6.75
CA TYR A 7 -2.52 -26.54 6.50
C TYR A 7 -2.01 -27.30 7.72
N PRO A 8 -1.52 -28.54 7.54
CA PRO A 8 -1.08 -29.39 8.64
C PRO A 8 0.24 -28.93 9.28
N SER A 9 0.99 -28.03 8.64
CA SER A 9 2.24 -27.46 9.15
C SER A 9 2.57 -26.13 8.47
N GLN A 10 3.43 -25.32 9.09
CA GLN A 10 3.96 -24.10 8.46
C GLN A 10 4.73 -24.42 7.17
N TRP A 11 5.48 -25.52 7.15
CA TRP A 11 6.12 -26.04 5.94
C TRP A 11 5.12 -26.25 4.80
N SER A 12 3.95 -26.81 5.10
CA SER A 12 2.90 -27.03 4.08
C SER A 12 2.35 -25.71 3.53
N MET A 13 2.29 -24.65 4.35
CA MET A 13 1.92 -23.31 3.89
C MET A 13 2.99 -22.73 2.95
N ILE A 14 4.26 -22.83 3.34
CA ILE A 14 5.39 -22.36 2.54
C ILE A 14 5.40 -23.07 1.18
N VAL A 15 5.30 -24.40 1.16
CA VAL A 15 5.22 -25.19 -0.09
C VAL A 15 4.04 -24.79 -0.96
N ALA A 16 2.88 -24.49 -0.37
CA ALA A 16 1.71 -24.05 -1.14
C ALA A 16 1.95 -22.68 -1.80
N ILE A 17 2.62 -21.75 -1.09
CA ILE A 17 2.97 -20.43 -1.62
C ILE A 17 4.04 -20.56 -2.70
N THR A 18 5.11 -21.32 -2.46
CA THR A 18 6.22 -21.43 -3.42
C THR A 18 5.80 -22.08 -4.74
N ARG A 19 4.82 -22.99 -4.72
CA ARG A 19 4.25 -23.61 -5.93
C ARG A 19 3.60 -22.65 -6.91
N VAL A 20 3.10 -21.50 -6.45
CA VAL A 20 2.46 -20.51 -7.31
C VAL A 20 3.44 -19.43 -7.79
N LEU A 21 4.69 -19.45 -7.31
CA LEU A 21 5.70 -18.49 -7.73
C LEU A 21 6.33 -18.91 -9.06
N THR A 22 6.63 -17.91 -9.88
CA THR A 22 7.22 -18.08 -11.22
C THR A 22 8.24 -16.99 -11.49
N GLY A 23 9.19 -17.24 -12.40
CA GLY A 23 10.24 -16.28 -12.76
C GLY A 23 11.16 -15.97 -11.56
N ASP A 24 11.54 -14.71 -11.40
CA ASP A 24 12.47 -14.25 -10.35
C ASP A 24 12.07 -14.66 -8.93
N ALA A 25 10.77 -14.81 -8.66
CA ALA A 25 10.26 -15.29 -7.38
C ALA A 25 10.54 -16.78 -7.12
N ALA A 26 10.49 -17.61 -8.17
CA ALA A 26 10.85 -19.01 -8.07
C ALA A 26 12.38 -19.18 -7.91
N ASP A 27 13.17 -18.40 -8.64
CA ASP A 27 14.64 -18.41 -8.54
C ASP A 27 15.12 -17.97 -7.15
N TRP A 28 14.48 -16.94 -6.58
CA TRP A 28 14.75 -16.51 -5.20
C TRP A 28 14.47 -17.62 -4.17
N VAL A 29 13.33 -18.33 -4.30
CA VAL A 29 13.01 -19.46 -3.42
C VAL A 29 14.00 -20.62 -3.59
N ALA A 30 14.45 -20.89 -4.82
CA ALA A 30 15.47 -21.91 -5.07
C ALA A 30 16.80 -21.57 -4.37
N GLY A 31 17.16 -20.28 -4.29
CA GLY A 31 18.28 -19.80 -3.46
C GLY A 31 18.09 -20.12 -1.98
N LEU A 32 16.93 -19.83 -1.41
CA LEU A 32 16.63 -20.15 0.00
C LEU A 32 16.73 -21.65 0.31
N HIS A 33 16.33 -22.51 -0.64
CA HIS A 33 16.46 -23.97 -0.51
C HIS A 33 17.93 -24.41 -0.51
N THR A 34 18.76 -23.78 -1.33
CA THR A 34 20.20 -24.05 -1.42
C THR A 34 20.92 -23.66 -0.14
N ASP A 35 20.50 -22.55 0.48
CA ASP A 35 21.14 -21.99 1.69
C ASP A 35 20.59 -22.58 3.00
N HIS A 36 19.63 -23.51 2.92
CA HIS A 36 18.89 -24.03 4.09
C HIS A 36 18.35 -22.91 4.99
N ALA A 37 17.82 -21.87 4.36
CA ALA A 37 17.43 -20.64 5.03
C ALA A 37 16.31 -20.89 6.06
N ARG A 38 16.41 -20.22 7.22
CA ARG A 38 15.42 -20.33 8.32
C ARG A 38 14.03 -19.85 7.92
N GLU A 39 13.97 -19.00 6.90
CA GLU A 39 12.78 -18.50 6.22
C GLU A 39 11.93 -19.65 5.66
N LEU A 40 12.50 -20.82 5.38
CA LEU A 40 11.74 -21.98 4.91
C LEU A 40 11.10 -22.79 6.05
N ILE A 41 11.39 -22.47 7.31
CA ILE A 41 10.89 -23.21 8.49
C ILE A 41 9.80 -22.40 9.20
N ASP A 42 9.91 -21.08 9.17
CA ASP A 42 9.00 -20.14 9.82
C ASP A 42 8.26 -19.31 8.76
N ILE A 43 6.93 -19.44 8.73
CA ILE A 43 6.10 -18.75 7.74
C ILE A 43 6.11 -17.23 7.91
N ASP A 44 6.27 -16.71 9.12
CA ASP A 44 6.31 -15.26 9.36
C ASP A 44 7.64 -14.69 8.85
N LEU A 45 8.75 -15.41 9.05
CA LEU A 45 10.04 -15.06 8.45
C LEU A 45 10.01 -15.16 6.92
N PHE A 46 9.37 -16.20 6.38
CA PHE A 46 9.17 -16.33 4.93
C PHE A 46 8.46 -15.11 4.35
N LEU A 47 7.32 -14.73 4.92
CA LEU A 47 6.49 -13.64 4.42
C LEU A 47 7.16 -12.27 4.59
N ASP A 48 7.91 -12.05 5.67
CA ASP A 48 8.67 -10.81 5.86
C ASP A 48 9.81 -10.69 4.84
N SER A 49 10.57 -11.77 4.61
CA SER A 49 11.63 -11.79 3.59
C SER A 49 11.07 -11.70 2.17
N PHE A 50 9.96 -12.38 1.88
CA PHE A 50 9.27 -12.31 0.60
C PHE A 50 8.78 -10.87 0.33
N LYS A 51 8.19 -10.21 1.33
CA LYS A 51 7.87 -8.78 1.23
C LYS A 51 9.12 -7.93 1.06
N LYS A 52 10.19 -8.14 1.82
CA LYS A 52 11.41 -7.32 1.62
C LYS A 52 12.01 -7.45 0.22
N GLN A 53 11.93 -8.64 -0.37
CA GLN A 53 12.48 -8.93 -1.69
C GLN A 53 11.60 -8.41 -2.83
N PHE A 54 10.28 -8.53 -2.71
CA PHE A 54 9.33 -8.25 -3.81
C PHE A 54 8.35 -7.10 -3.53
N ASP A 55 8.24 -6.63 -2.30
CA ASP A 55 7.52 -5.40 -1.96
C ASP A 55 8.41 -4.22 -2.34
N ASP A 56 7.97 -3.52 -3.36
CA ASP A 56 8.73 -2.44 -3.95
C ASP A 56 8.60 -1.18 -3.07
N LYS A 57 9.51 -1.06 -2.11
CA LYS A 57 9.63 0.15 -1.28
C LYS A 57 9.88 1.41 -2.12
N THR A 58 10.45 1.27 -3.32
CA THR A 58 10.64 2.41 -4.21
C THR A 58 9.31 2.90 -4.78
N ARG A 59 8.34 2.00 -5.04
CA ARG A 59 6.97 2.39 -5.44
C ARG A 59 6.20 3.09 -4.34
N ILE A 60 6.43 2.73 -3.08
CA ILE A 60 5.84 3.46 -1.94
C ILE A 60 6.41 4.88 -1.93
N HIS A 61 7.74 5.05 -1.92
CA HIS A 61 8.36 6.38 -1.93
C HIS A 61 7.98 7.22 -3.16
N GLN A 62 7.92 6.61 -4.35
CA GLN A 62 7.41 7.28 -5.56
C GLN A 62 5.96 7.74 -5.38
N THR A 63 5.10 6.91 -4.78
CA THR A 63 3.70 7.28 -4.50
C THR A 63 3.61 8.41 -3.47
N GLU A 64 4.51 8.43 -2.48
CA GLU A 64 4.64 9.52 -1.50
C GLU A 64 5.05 10.82 -2.18
N ASP A 65 6.05 10.78 -3.06
CA ASP A 65 6.49 11.95 -3.84
C ASP A 65 5.38 12.43 -4.80
N GLU A 66 4.67 11.51 -5.45
CA GLU A 66 3.52 11.82 -6.31
C GLU A 66 2.39 12.51 -5.53
N ILE A 67 2.05 12.04 -4.32
CA ILE A 67 0.96 12.65 -3.55
C ILE A 67 1.34 14.02 -2.98
N MET A 68 2.60 14.20 -2.56
CA MET A 68 3.11 15.47 -2.03
C MET A 68 3.26 16.53 -3.14
N SER A 69 3.60 16.11 -4.36
CA SER A 69 3.69 16.99 -5.52
C SER A 69 2.35 17.26 -6.21
N LEU A 70 1.30 16.50 -5.88
CA LEU A 70 -0.02 16.63 -6.52
C LEU A 70 -0.65 18.01 -6.26
N LYS A 71 -0.82 18.79 -7.33
CA LYS A 71 -1.52 20.08 -7.32
C LYS A 71 -2.80 20.07 -8.16
N GLN A 72 -3.74 20.94 -7.82
CA GLN A 72 -4.92 21.21 -8.61
C GLN A 72 -4.58 22.07 -9.84
N SER A 73 -3.66 23.03 -9.77
CA SER A 73 -3.08 23.73 -10.94
C SER A 73 -4.11 24.22 -11.98
N GLY A 74 -5.28 24.68 -11.56
CA GLY A 74 -6.34 25.15 -12.47
C GLY A 74 -7.19 24.07 -13.15
N ARG A 75 -6.90 22.77 -12.97
CA ARG A 75 -7.79 21.67 -13.43
C ARG A 75 -9.03 21.53 -12.54
N PRO A 76 -10.11 20.89 -13.04
CA PRO A 76 -11.31 20.66 -12.25
C PRO A 76 -11.01 19.97 -10.92
N ALA A 77 -11.63 20.46 -9.83
CA ALA A 77 -11.43 19.90 -8.50
C ALA A 77 -11.79 18.40 -8.43
N SER A 78 -12.75 17.96 -9.26
CA SER A 78 -13.14 16.55 -9.38
C SER A 78 -11.98 15.65 -9.80
N ASP A 79 -11.12 16.13 -10.71
CA ASP A 79 -10.03 15.34 -11.26
C ASP A 79 -8.86 15.29 -10.27
N TYR A 80 -8.61 16.41 -9.60
CA TYR A 80 -7.71 16.45 -8.44
C TYR A 80 -8.13 15.47 -7.35
N VAL A 81 -9.41 15.45 -6.96
CA VAL A 81 -9.94 14.54 -5.93
C VAL A 81 -9.82 13.08 -6.37
N LYS A 82 -10.07 12.75 -7.64
CA LYS A 82 -9.93 11.38 -8.17
C LYS A 82 -8.48 10.90 -8.07
N ASP A 83 -7.54 11.73 -8.51
CA ASP A 83 -6.11 11.39 -8.44
C ASP A 83 -5.62 11.27 -7.01
N PHE A 84 -6.00 12.22 -6.15
CA PHE A 84 -5.63 12.18 -4.74
C PHE A 84 -6.13 10.91 -4.06
N LYS A 85 -7.38 10.50 -4.32
CA LYS A 85 -7.95 9.24 -3.79
C LYS A 85 -7.20 8.00 -4.29
N ARG A 86 -6.83 7.98 -5.57
CA ARG A 86 -6.05 6.89 -6.16
C ARG A 86 -4.69 6.73 -5.47
N LEU A 87 -3.99 7.83 -5.21
CA LEU A 87 -2.69 7.83 -4.52
C LEU A 87 -2.85 7.49 -3.03
N ALA A 88 -3.82 8.09 -2.35
CA ALA A 88 -4.10 7.80 -0.95
C ALA A 88 -4.47 6.32 -0.71
N GLY A 89 -5.15 5.67 -1.66
CA GLY A 89 -5.48 4.24 -1.57
C GLY A 89 -4.27 3.30 -1.62
N LYS A 90 -3.16 3.75 -2.23
CA LYS A 90 -1.87 3.05 -2.21
C LYS A 90 -1.11 3.28 -0.91
N LEU A 91 -1.32 4.42 -0.24
CA LEU A 91 -0.66 4.81 1.02
C LEU A 91 -1.48 4.40 2.26
N ARG A 92 -1.79 3.10 2.39
CA ARG A 92 -2.65 2.58 3.48
C ARG A 92 -2.09 2.80 4.89
N THR A 93 -0.78 3.00 5.01
CA THR A 93 -0.09 3.22 6.28
C THR A 93 -0.05 4.70 6.72
N TRP A 94 -0.48 5.62 5.85
CA TRP A 94 -0.39 7.05 6.14
C TRP A 94 -1.45 7.51 7.16
N PRO A 95 -1.07 8.33 8.16
CA PRO A 95 -2.02 8.97 9.04
C PRO A 95 -3.00 9.89 8.30
N GLU A 96 -4.28 9.82 8.65
CA GLU A 96 -5.35 10.64 8.04
C GLU A 96 -5.02 12.15 8.09
N ARG A 97 -4.42 12.62 9.18
CA ARG A 97 -3.98 14.02 9.32
C ARG A 97 -3.01 14.47 8.23
N LEU A 98 -2.13 13.58 7.77
CA LEU A 98 -1.17 13.89 6.70
C LEU A 98 -1.87 13.94 5.35
N LEU A 99 -2.76 12.98 5.07
CA LEU A 99 -3.58 13.00 3.86
C LEU A 99 -4.42 14.28 3.77
N ILE A 100 -5.06 14.69 4.88
CA ILE A 100 -5.82 15.94 4.92
C ILE A 100 -4.92 17.17 4.69
N ARG A 101 -3.71 17.18 5.26
CA ARG A 101 -2.74 18.27 5.06
C ARG A 101 -2.35 18.37 3.58
N GLU A 102 -1.92 17.27 2.97
CA GLU A 102 -1.48 17.27 1.57
C GLU A 102 -2.62 17.61 0.62
N PHE A 103 -3.83 17.09 0.88
CA PHE A 103 -5.02 17.46 0.13
C PHE A 103 -5.26 18.97 0.13
N ARG A 104 -5.11 19.64 1.28
CA ARG A 104 -5.30 21.10 1.40
C ARG A 104 -4.17 21.88 0.75
N CYS A 105 -2.93 21.38 0.83
CA CYS A 105 -1.76 21.99 0.20
C CYS A 105 -1.79 21.87 -1.33
N GLY A 106 -2.52 20.90 -1.88
CA GLY A 106 -2.66 20.70 -3.32
C GLY A 106 -3.77 21.52 -3.98
N LEU A 107 -4.79 21.96 -3.23
CA LEU A 107 -5.90 22.77 -3.77
C LEU A 107 -5.48 24.19 -4.17
N ASP A 108 -6.12 24.72 -5.21
CA ASP A 108 -5.91 26.11 -5.64
C ASP A 108 -6.39 27.10 -4.59
N LYS A 109 -5.75 28.28 -4.51
CA LYS A 109 -5.99 29.28 -3.44
C LYS A 109 -7.47 29.62 -3.23
N GLY A 110 -8.26 29.72 -4.31
CA GLY A 110 -9.69 30.02 -4.25
C GLY A 110 -10.52 28.90 -3.60
N LEU A 111 -10.23 27.64 -3.92
CA LEU A 111 -10.91 26.48 -3.34
C LEU A 111 -10.39 26.14 -1.94
N ARG A 112 -9.09 26.34 -1.69
CA ARG A 112 -8.51 26.23 -0.36
C ARG A 112 -9.21 27.17 0.63
N GLN A 113 -9.50 28.39 0.19
CA GLN A 113 -10.25 29.36 0.97
C GLN A 113 -11.71 28.94 1.16
N ALA A 114 -12.37 28.41 0.13
CA ALA A 114 -13.73 27.88 0.25
C ALA A 114 -13.84 26.67 1.20
N CYS A 115 -12.86 25.75 1.21
CA CYS A 115 -12.79 24.63 2.14
C CYS A 115 -12.54 25.07 3.59
N LEU A 116 -11.80 26.16 3.80
CA LEU A 116 -11.62 26.77 5.13
C LEU A 116 -12.96 27.31 5.66
N TYR A 117 -13.77 27.93 4.81
CA TYR A 117 -15.05 28.54 5.21
C TYR A 117 -16.22 27.55 5.31
N ARG A 118 -16.26 26.48 4.51
CA ARG A 118 -17.37 25.51 4.48
C ARG A 118 -17.13 24.23 5.30
N GLY A 119 -15.93 24.09 5.87
CA GLY A 119 -15.51 22.85 6.52
C GLY A 119 -15.12 21.79 5.49
N ILE A 120 -14.06 21.04 5.80
CA ILE A 120 -13.67 19.85 5.03
C ILE A 120 -14.85 18.86 5.13
N PRO A 121 -15.32 18.24 4.03
CA PRO A 121 -16.34 17.21 4.14
C PRO A 121 -15.81 16.12 5.08
N HIS A 122 -16.44 16.01 6.25
CA HIS A 122 -16.25 15.00 7.29
C HIS A 122 -16.66 13.58 6.82
N GLN A 123 -16.56 13.32 5.52
CA GLN A 123 -17.13 12.18 4.82
C GLN A 123 -16.10 11.47 3.93
N LEU A 124 -14.79 11.64 4.19
CA LEU A 124 -13.80 10.68 3.69
C LEU A 124 -14.20 9.27 4.16
N ASN A 125 -14.68 9.16 5.40
CA ASN A 125 -15.08 7.90 6.03
C ASN A 125 -16.30 7.19 5.40
N LYS A 126 -17.17 7.88 4.64
CA LYS A 126 -18.33 7.20 4.00
C LYS A 126 -17.97 6.38 2.76
N ARG A 127 -16.80 6.61 2.15
CA ARG A 127 -16.38 5.90 0.92
C ARG A 127 -15.34 4.80 1.14
N TYR A 128 -14.91 4.55 2.38
CA TYR A 128 -14.04 3.42 2.73
C TYR A 128 -14.80 2.21 3.30
N ARG A 129 -16.15 2.22 3.24
CA ARG A 129 -17.03 1.11 3.68
C ARG A 129 -17.67 0.31 2.54
N ILE A 130 -17.06 0.23 1.37
CA ILE A 130 -17.52 -0.70 0.33
C ILE A 130 -16.32 -1.48 -0.23
N ALA A 131 -16.41 -2.80 -0.01
CA ALA A 131 -15.59 -3.93 -0.48
C ALA A 131 -14.22 -4.10 0.19
#